data_AF-A0A3E0U2W5-F1
#
_entry.id   AF-A0A3E0U2W5-F1
#
_cell.length_a   1.000
_cell.length_b   1.000
_cell.length_c   1.000
_cell.angle_alpha   90.00
_cell.angle_beta   90.00
_cell.angle_gamma   90.00
#
_symmetry.space_group_name_H-M   'P 1'
#
loop_
_entity.id
_entity.type
_entity.pdbx_description
1 polymer ?
#
loop_
_entity_poly.entity_id
_entity_poly.type
_entity_poly.pdbx_seq_one_letter_code
_entity_poly.pdbx_strand_id
1 'polypeptide(L)'
;MTFLDVLNLAMAGDSKRHYSKRLDVSRPSVTSWFTRGIIPEDDVLVKIADEANLPRKLVVLAAYAERSKNPIVQSILRDEYGNLAASTH
;
A
#
# COMPACT_ATOMS: atom_id res chain seq x y z
N MET A 1 7.38 -5.90 5.38
CA MET A 1 6.78 -4.86 4.53
C MET A 1 5.59 -4.27 5.27
N THR A 2 5.59 -2.95 5.46
CA THR A 2 4.52 -2.16 6.06
C THR A 2 3.64 -1.55 4.97
N PHE A 3 2.49 -0.96 5.34
CA PHE A 3 1.72 -0.17 4.37
C PHE A 3 2.49 1.07 3.88
N LEU A 4 3.36 1.65 4.71
CA LEU A 4 4.22 2.76 4.28
C LEU A 4 5.21 2.32 3.20
N ASP A 5 5.73 1.09 3.27
CA ASP A 5 6.58 0.52 2.23
C ASP A 5 5.82 0.37 0.91
N VAL A 6 4.55 -0.09 0.95
CA VAL A 6 3.67 -0.12 -0.23
C VAL A 6 3.55 1.27 -0.85
N LEU A 7 3.27 2.28 -0.02
CA LEU A 7 3.08 3.65 -0.48
C LEU A 7 4.36 4.23 -1.10
N ASN A 8 5.53 3.93 -0.52
CA ASN A 8 6.81 4.36 -1.07
C ASN A 8 7.11 3.68 -2.42
N LEU A 9 6.82 2.38 -2.54
CA LEU A 9 6.95 1.64 -3.80
C LEU A 9 6.03 2.20 -4.87
N ALA A 10 4.75 2.39 -4.54
CA ALA A 10 3.74 2.90 -5.46
C ALA A 10 4.02 4.34 -5.91
N MET A 11 4.55 5.18 -5.01
CA MET A 11 4.94 6.53 -5.35
C MET A 11 6.17 6.57 -6.27
N ALA A 12 7.02 5.53 -6.31
CA ALA A 12 8.17 5.42 -7.22
C ALA A 12 9.09 6.66 -7.23
N GLY A 13 9.24 7.34 -6.08
CA GLY A 13 10.03 8.56 -5.93
C GLY A 13 9.34 9.87 -6.36
N ASP A 14 8.07 9.83 -6.78
CA ASP A 14 7.30 11.03 -7.10
C ASP A 14 7.03 11.93 -5.88
N SER A 15 6.64 13.17 -6.17
CA SER A 15 6.07 14.03 -5.13
C SER A 15 4.65 13.57 -4.76
N LYS A 16 4.28 13.71 -3.47
CA LYS A 16 2.91 13.46 -2.98
C LYS A 16 1.83 14.22 -3.77
N ARG A 17 2.16 15.38 -4.36
CA ARG A 17 1.26 16.17 -5.22
C ARG A 17 1.03 15.49 -6.57
N HIS A 18 2.08 14.92 -7.14
CA HIS A 18 1.96 14.21 -8.42
C HIS A 18 1.21 12.89 -8.21
N TYR A 19 1.57 12.16 -7.16
CA TYR A 19 0.90 10.92 -6.77
C TYR A 19 -0.59 11.11 -6.48
N SER A 20 -0.98 12.21 -5.81
CA SER A 20 -2.41 12.50 -5.58
C SER A 20 -3.20 12.71 -6.87
N LYS A 21 -2.57 13.26 -7.92
CA LYS A 21 -3.22 13.44 -9.22
C LYS A 21 -3.37 12.12 -9.97
N ARG A 22 -2.35 11.25 -9.95
CA ARG A 22 -2.38 9.92 -10.58
C ARG A 22 -3.52 9.06 -10.03
N LEU A 23 -3.75 9.13 -8.72
CA LEU A 23 -4.80 8.37 -8.03
C LEU A 23 -6.17 9.06 -8.03
N ASP A 24 -6.26 10.29 -8.55
CA ASP A 24 -7.46 11.14 -8.49
C ASP A 24 -8.00 11.30 -7.05
N VAL A 25 -7.12 11.72 -6.14
CA VAL A 25 -7.44 11.94 -4.72
C VAL A 25 -6.91 13.29 -4.24
N SER A 26 -7.40 13.73 -3.09
CA SER A 26 -6.91 14.96 -2.47
C SER A 26 -5.46 14.81 -1.98
N ARG A 27 -4.62 15.82 -2.19
CA ARG A 27 -3.25 15.88 -1.65
C ARG A 27 -3.21 15.77 -0.12
N PRO A 28 -4.14 16.37 0.65
CA PRO A 28 -4.23 16.14 2.09
C PRO A 28 -4.41 14.67 2.46
N SER A 29 -5.25 13.93 1.73
CA SER A 29 -5.45 12.49 1.95
C SER A 29 -4.12 11.75 1.81
N VAL A 30 -3.42 11.93 0.69
CA VAL A 30 -2.10 11.34 0.47
C VAL A 30 -1.14 11.69 1.60
N THR A 31 -1.07 12.97 1.96
CA THR A 31 -0.18 13.42 3.04
C THR A 31 -0.49 12.68 4.35
N SER A 32 -1.77 12.53 4.69
CA SER A 32 -2.19 11.84 5.92
C SER A 32 -1.86 10.35 5.93
N TRP A 33 -1.83 9.69 4.77
CA TRP A 33 -1.40 8.29 4.69
C TRP A 33 0.07 8.14 5.07
N PHE A 34 0.93 9.01 4.53
CA PHE A 34 2.37 8.97 4.80
C PHE A 34 2.78 9.49 6.18
N THR A 35 2.05 10.47 6.75
CA THR A 35 2.48 11.13 8.01
C THR A 35 1.71 10.66 9.23
N ARG A 36 0.45 10.25 9.08
CA ARG A 36 -0.42 9.83 10.18
C ARG A 36 -0.75 8.34 10.13
N GLY A 37 -0.31 7.62 9.09
CA GLY A 37 -0.64 6.20 8.90
C GLY A 37 -2.12 5.95 8.65
N ILE A 38 -2.87 6.96 8.15
CA ILE A 38 -4.28 6.75 7.81
C ILE A 38 -4.36 5.77 6.63
N ILE A 39 -5.16 4.74 6.80
CA ILE A 39 -5.42 3.73 5.76
C ILE A 39 -6.61 4.20 4.91
N PRO A 40 -6.45 4.35 3.59
CA PRO A 40 -7.53 4.75 2.70
C PRO A 40 -8.60 3.65 2.56
N GLU A 41 -9.70 4.00 1.90
CA GLU A 41 -10.78 3.06 1.55
C GLU A 41 -10.34 2.02 0.51
N ASP A 42 -11.06 0.90 0.43
CA ASP A 42 -10.68 -0.26 -0.38
C ASP A 42 -10.59 0.06 -1.88
N ASP A 43 -11.43 0.95 -2.39
CA ASP A 43 -11.41 1.41 -3.79
C ASP A 43 -10.09 2.13 -4.11
N VAL A 44 -9.60 2.96 -3.19
CA VAL A 44 -8.31 3.64 -3.30
C VAL A 44 -7.15 2.66 -3.15
N LEU A 45 -7.26 1.65 -2.29
CA LEU A 45 -6.25 0.58 -2.18
C LEU A 45 -6.08 -0.19 -3.49
N VAL A 46 -7.20 -0.48 -4.18
CA VAL A 46 -7.17 -1.11 -5.50
C VAL A 46 -6.52 -0.19 -6.53
N LYS A 47 -6.85 1.11 -6.53
CA LYS A 47 -6.18 2.10 -7.40
C LYS A 47 -4.67 2.14 -7.16
N ILE A 48 -4.23 2.15 -5.89
CA ILE A 48 -2.80 2.12 -5.55
C ILE A 48 -2.12 0.88 -6.13
N ALA A 49 -2.76 -0.29 -6.01
CA ALA A 49 -2.22 -1.53 -6.54
C ALA A 49 -2.12 -1.52 -8.07
N ASP A 50 -3.20 -1.13 -8.75
CA ASP A 50 -3.26 -1.13 -10.22
C ASP A 50 -2.26 -0.14 -10.82
N GLU A 51 -2.16 1.05 -10.23
CA GLU A 51 -1.31 2.14 -10.70
C GLU A 51 0.19 1.80 -10.50
N ALA A 52 0.52 1.15 -9.39
CA ALA A 52 1.88 0.70 -9.08
C ALA A 52 2.24 -0.65 -9.70
N ASN A 53 1.30 -1.29 -10.42
CA ASN A 53 1.42 -2.66 -10.90
C ASN A 53 1.81 -3.66 -9.78
N LEU A 54 1.24 -3.47 -8.59
CA LEU A 54 1.44 -4.32 -7.42
C LEU A 54 0.27 -5.32 -7.29
N PRO A 55 0.49 -6.52 -6.72
CA PRO A 55 -0.60 -7.43 -6.42
C PRO A 55 -1.61 -6.80 -5.46
N ARG A 56 -2.87 -6.66 -5.88
CA ARG A 56 -3.96 -6.09 -5.05
C ARG A 56 -4.04 -6.73 -3.67
N LYS A 57 -3.93 -8.05 -3.60
CA LYS A 57 -3.93 -8.83 -2.35
C LYS A 57 -2.85 -8.35 -1.38
N LEU A 58 -1.65 -8.06 -1.88
CA LEU A 58 -0.52 -7.59 -1.07
C LEU A 58 -0.80 -6.19 -0.52
N VAL A 59 -1.31 -5.28 -1.33
CA VAL A 59 -1.65 -3.90 -0.91
C VAL A 59 -2.74 -3.92 0.18
N VAL A 60 -3.81 -4.70 -0.04
CA VAL A 60 -4.91 -4.84 0.91
C VAL A 60 -4.43 -5.49 2.22
N LEU A 61 -3.65 -6.58 2.14
CA LEU A 61 -3.11 -7.23 3.34
C LEU A 61 -2.23 -6.29 4.16
N ALA A 62 -1.37 -5.50 3.51
CA ALA A 62 -0.54 -4.51 4.19
C ALA A 62 -1.38 -3.43 4.89
N ALA A 63 -2.42 -2.91 4.22
CA ALA A 63 -3.36 -1.96 4.80
C ALA A 63 -4.11 -2.53 6.01
N TYR A 64 -4.61 -3.77 5.89
CA TYR A 64 -5.32 -4.46 6.98
C TYR A 64 -4.43 -4.81 8.16
N ALA A 65 -3.17 -5.23 7.90
CA ALA A 65 -2.19 -5.52 8.94
C ALA A 65 -1.94 -4.29 9.83
N GLU A 66 -1.87 -3.10 9.24
CA GLU A 66 -1.73 -1.83 9.96
C GLU A 66 -3.02 -1.42 10.69
N ARG A 67 -4.18 -1.46 9.99
CA ARG A 67 -5.48 -1.04 10.54
C ARG A 67 -5.88 -1.87 11.76
N SER A 68 -5.66 -3.19 11.71
CA SER A 68 -6.08 -4.13 12.76
C SER A 68 -5.03 -4.35 13.84
N LYS A 69 -3.76 -3.97 13.58
CA LYS A 69 -2.59 -4.38 14.38
C LYS A 69 -2.58 -5.88 14.70
N ASN A 70 -3.18 -6.69 13.82
CA ASN A 70 -3.39 -8.10 14.07
C ASN A 70 -2.13 -8.89 13.68
N PRO A 71 -1.48 -9.58 14.63
CA PRO A 71 -0.23 -10.32 14.38
C PRO A 71 -0.43 -11.48 13.38
N ILE A 72 -1.64 -12.05 13.28
CA ILE A 72 -1.94 -13.12 12.30
C ILE A 72 -1.88 -12.57 10.88
N VAL A 73 -2.50 -11.40 10.64
CA VAL A 73 -2.51 -10.76 9.31
C VAL A 73 -1.08 -10.34 8.92
N GLN A 74 -0.28 -9.89 9.88
CA GLN A 74 1.14 -9.60 9.66
C GLN A 74 1.96 -10.84 9.27
N SER A 75 1.68 -12.00 9.86
CA SER A 75 2.30 -13.28 9.47
C SER A 75 1.93 -13.65 8.03
N ILE A 76 0.63 -13.62 7.71
CA ILE A 76 0.15 -13.95 6.35
C ILE A 76 0.78 -13.02 5.32
N LEU A 77 0.85 -11.71 5.59
CA LEU A 77 1.50 -10.74 4.71
C LEU A 77 2.99 -11.10 4.48
N ARG A 78 3.71 -11.49 5.54
CA ARG A 78 5.12 -11.87 5.45
C ARG A 78 5.31 -13.11 4.58
N ASP A 79 4.44 -14.11 4.75
CA ASP A 79 4.50 -15.37 4.00
C ASP A 79 4.14 -15.16 2.52
N GLU A 80 3.07 -14.43 2.24
CA GLU A 80 2.64 -14.08 0.88
C GLU A 80 3.70 -13.24 0.15
N TYR A 81 4.32 -12.28 0.84
CA TYR A 81 5.41 -11.50 0.29
C TYR A 81 6.64 -12.36 -0.02
N GLY A 82 7.02 -13.27 0.88
CA GLY A 82 8.12 -14.22 0.67
C GLY A 82 7.90 -15.10 -0.56
N ASN A 83 6.68 -15.60 -0.75
CA ASN A 83 6.31 -16.43 -1.90
C ASN A 83 6.33 -15.63 -3.22
N LEU A 84 5.88 -14.38 -3.22
CA LEU A 84 5.94 -13.51 -4.40
C LEU A 84 7.39 -13.21 -4.81
N ALA A 85 8.28 -12.95 -3.85
CA ALA A 85 9.70 -12.73 -4.12
C ALA A 85 10.39 -14.00 -4.69
N ALA A 86 10.00 -15.19 -4.22
CA ALA A 86 10.53 -16.46 -4.70
C ALA A 86 10.02 -16.85 -6.10
N SER A 87 8.83 -16.39 -6.50
CA SER A 87 8.20 -16.73 -7.79
C SER A 87 8.66 -15.87 -8.97
N THR A 88 9.56 -14.91 -8.73
CA THR A 88 10.08 -13.99 -9.77
C THR A 88 11.50 -14.36 -10.23
N HIS A 89 11.96 -15.59 -9.92
CA HIS A 89 13.26 -16.14 -10.31
C HIS A 89 13.15 -17.26 -11.33
#